data_AF-A0A383C2H2-F1
#
_entry.id   AF-A0A383C2H2-F1
#
_cell.length_a   1.000
_cell.length_b   1.000
_cell.length_c   1.000
_cell.angle_alpha   90.00
_cell.angle_beta   90.00
_cell.angle_gamma   90.00
#
_symmetry.space_group_name_H-M   'P 1'
#
loop_
_entity.id
_entity.type
_entity.pdbx_description
1 polymer ?
#
loop_
_entity_poly.entity_id
_entity_poly.type
_entity_poly.pdbx_seq_one_letter_code
_entity_poly.pdbx_strand_id
1 'polypeptide(L)'
;HTYAFLRTKHTLLEDNPNVKMYEVDEFLSTADSNTLDVKDSLNIIEGIHSKWVGLMKTLSKEDFNKTYYHSNRGKNIFLHEHVGMYAWHTEHHLAHIEIAKKAP
;
A
#
# COMPACT_ATOMS: atom_id res chain seq x y z
N HIS A 1 -0.19 1.00 -3.02
CA HIS A 1 -1.39 1.40 -2.26
C HIS A 1 -2.56 0.41 -2.41
N THR A 2 -2.88 -0.06 -3.62
CA THR A 2 -3.89 -1.12 -3.83
C THR A 2 -3.64 -2.38 -3.01
N TYR A 3 -2.43 -2.94 -3.06
CA TYR A 3 -2.05 -4.07 -2.20
C TYR A 3 -2.16 -3.76 -0.71
N ALA A 4 -1.88 -2.52 -0.31
CA ALA A 4 -1.99 -2.09 1.08
C ALA A 4 -3.44 -2.14 1.59
N PHE A 5 -4.37 -1.63 0.76
CA PHE A 5 -5.80 -1.70 1.00
C PHE A 5 -6.29 -3.14 1.06
N LEU A 6 -5.89 -3.98 0.11
CA LEU A 6 -6.28 -5.40 0.09
C LEU A 6 -5.74 -6.16 1.31
N ARG A 7 -4.46 -5.99 1.64
CA ARG A 7 -3.85 -6.58 2.86
C ARG A 7 -4.58 -6.16 4.12
N THR A 8 -5.00 -4.89 4.20
CA THR A 8 -5.83 -4.41 5.33
C THR A 8 -7.13 -5.20 5.41
N LYS A 9 -7.86 -5.35 4.29
CA LYS A 9 -9.13 -6.10 4.27
C LYS A 9 -8.95 -7.58 4.64
N HIS A 10 -7.94 -8.26 4.08
CA HIS A 10 -7.65 -9.65 4.45
C HIS A 10 -7.37 -9.77 5.95
N THR A 11 -6.52 -8.90 6.49
CA THR A 11 -6.18 -8.91 7.92
C THR A 11 -7.38 -8.68 8.84
N LEU A 12 -8.39 -7.93 8.38
CA LEU A 12 -9.60 -7.69 9.16
C LEU A 12 -10.57 -8.88 9.15
N LEU A 13 -10.55 -9.68 8.08
CA LEU A 13 -11.55 -10.73 7.80
C LEU A 13 -11.03 -12.16 8.03
N GLU A 14 -9.71 -12.34 8.07
CA GLU A 14 -9.05 -13.64 8.18
C GLU A 14 -8.17 -13.66 9.44
N ASP A 15 -7.97 -14.86 10.00
CA ASP A 15 -7.05 -15.05 11.12
C ASP A 15 -5.60 -15.12 10.64
N ASN A 16 -4.84 -14.06 10.91
CA ASN A 16 -3.43 -13.89 10.53
C ASN A 16 -3.06 -14.37 9.11
N PRO A 17 -3.66 -13.80 8.05
CA PRO A 17 -3.48 -14.29 6.69
C PRO A 17 -2.03 -14.14 6.21
N ASN A 18 -1.58 -15.07 5.36
CA ASN A 18 -0.34 -14.90 4.62
C ASN A 18 -0.60 -14.03 3.39
N VAL A 19 -0.04 -12.83 3.38
CA VAL A 19 -0.31 -11.87 2.29
C VAL A 19 0.44 -12.23 1.01
N LYS A 20 -0.17 -11.92 -0.13
CA LYS A 20 0.48 -12.08 -1.43
C LYS A 20 1.76 -11.25 -1.49
N MET A 21 2.86 -11.95 -1.73
CA MET A 21 4.14 -11.37 -2.13
C MET A 21 4.18 -11.15 -3.63
N TYR A 22 4.89 -10.13 -4.06
CA TYR A 22 5.08 -9.76 -5.45
C TYR A 22 6.39 -9.00 -5.58
N GLU A 23 7.03 -9.14 -6.74
CA GLU A 23 8.22 -8.35 -7.11
C GLU A 23 7.74 -7.07 -7.80
N VAL A 24 8.06 -5.91 -7.22
CA VAL A 24 7.58 -4.61 -7.73
C VAL A 24 8.11 -4.36 -9.14
N ASP A 25 9.35 -4.76 -9.42
CA ASP A 25 10.01 -4.54 -10.70
C ASP A 25 9.37 -5.34 -11.84
N GLU A 26 8.77 -6.50 -11.55
CA GLU A 26 8.02 -7.27 -12.55
C GLU A 26 6.83 -6.48 -13.09
N PHE A 27 6.23 -5.60 -12.28
CA PHE A 27 5.09 -4.78 -12.72
C PHE A 27 5.52 -3.75 -13.76
N LEU A 28 6.78 -3.30 -13.72
CA LEU A 28 7.31 -2.36 -14.73
C LEU A 28 7.40 -2.99 -16.12
N SER A 29 7.37 -4.32 -16.21
CA SER A 29 7.41 -5.06 -17.49
C SER A 29 6.06 -5.12 -18.20
N THR A 30 4.96 -4.75 -17.54
CA THR A 30 3.63 -4.73 -18.17
C THR A 30 3.43 -3.46 -18.99
N ALA A 31 2.66 -3.56 -20.08
CA ALA A 31 2.53 -2.48 -21.06
C ALA A 31 1.93 -1.19 -20.46
N ASP A 32 1.05 -1.30 -19.47
CA ASP A 32 0.37 -0.16 -18.84
C ASP A 32 1.32 0.74 -18.03
N SER A 33 2.38 0.17 -17.45
CA SER A 33 3.26 0.85 -16.49
C SER A 33 4.01 2.07 -17.03
N ASN A 34 4.24 2.14 -18.35
CA ASN A 34 5.03 3.20 -18.97
C ASN A 34 4.39 3.82 -20.23
N THR A 35 3.13 3.50 -20.53
CA THR A 35 2.47 3.96 -21.77
C THR A 35 1.20 4.78 -21.56
N LEU A 36 0.54 4.65 -20.41
CA LEU A 36 -0.70 5.37 -20.11
C LEU A 36 -0.44 6.77 -19.55
N ASP A 37 -1.46 7.62 -19.58
CA ASP A 37 -1.39 8.96 -18.97
C ASP A 37 -1.29 8.82 -17.44
N VAL A 38 -0.38 9.58 -16.83
CA VAL A 38 -0.20 9.62 -15.37
C VAL A 38 -1.51 9.92 -14.62
N LYS A 39 -2.45 10.65 -15.25
CA LYS A 39 -3.78 10.92 -14.69
C LYS A 39 -4.55 9.64 -14.32
N ASP A 40 -4.40 8.56 -15.09
CA ASP A 40 -5.07 7.30 -14.80
C ASP A 40 -4.59 6.72 -13.46
N SER A 41 -3.27 6.79 -13.22
CA SER A 41 -2.67 6.38 -11.95
C SER A 41 -3.10 7.29 -10.79
N LEU A 42 -3.18 8.60 -11.01
CA LEU A 42 -3.64 9.56 -10.01
C LEU A 42 -5.09 9.30 -9.60
N ASN A 43 -5.99 9.05 -10.56
CA ASN A 43 -7.39 8.71 -10.30
C ASN A 43 -7.52 7.42 -9.48
N ILE A 44 -6.70 6.40 -9.79
CA ILE A 44 -6.67 5.15 -9.00
C ILE A 44 -6.19 5.42 -7.57
N ILE A 45 -5.13 6.21 -7.39
CA ILE A 45 -4.60 6.55 -6.07
C ILE A 45 -5.63 7.33 -5.24
N GLU A 46 -6.31 8.30 -5.85
CA GLU A 46 -7.36 9.07 -5.16
C GLU A 46 -8.51 8.15 -4.70
N GLY A 47 -9.03 7.31 -5.60
CA GLY A 47 -10.11 6.38 -5.28
C GLY A 47 -9.72 5.35 -4.21
N ILE A 48 -8.50 4.79 -4.30
CA ILE A 48 -8.06 3.78 -3.33
C ILE A 48 -7.82 4.39 -1.95
N HIS A 49 -7.27 5.60 -1.86
CA HIS A 49 -7.07 6.30 -0.59
C HIS A 49 -8.40 6.69 0.04
N SER A 50 -9.36 7.20 -0.74
CA SER A 50 -10.70 7.51 -0.25
C SER A 50 -11.36 6.29 0.43
N LYS A 51 -11.34 5.13 -0.25
CA LYS A 51 -11.87 3.88 0.31
C LYS A 51 -11.07 3.37 1.50
N TRP A 52 -9.75 3.43 1.43
CA TRP A 52 -8.90 2.87 2.47
C TRP A 52 -8.93 3.70 3.75
N VAL A 53 -8.81 5.02 3.65
CA VAL A 53 -8.96 5.94 4.79
C VAL A 53 -10.38 5.89 5.35
N GLY A 54 -11.39 5.81 4.49
CA GLY A 54 -12.78 5.61 4.91
C GLY A 54 -12.94 4.36 5.79
N LEU A 55 -12.37 3.23 5.37
CA LEU A 55 -12.33 2.00 6.18
C LEU A 55 -11.54 2.18 7.48
N MET A 56 -10.34 2.76 7.42
CA MET A 56 -9.48 2.92 8.61
C MET A 56 -10.15 3.75 9.70
N LYS A 57 -10.97 4.74 9.34
CA LYS A 57 -11.73 5.56 10.29
C LYS A 57 -12.82 4.79 11.06
N THR A 58 -13.21 3.59 10.61
CA THR A 58 -14.21 2.76 11.30
C THR A 58 -13.57 1.70 12.20
N LEU A 59 -12.24 1.57 12.19
CA LEU A 59 -11.55 0.48 12.89
C LEU A 59 -11.39 0.79 14.39
N SER A 60 -11.56 -0.24 15.21
CA SER A 60 -11.27 -0.18 16.64
C SER A 60 -9.76 -0.27 16.91
N LYS A 61 -9.34 0.05 18.14
CA LYS A 61 -7.96 -0.18 18.58
C LYS A 61 -7.56 -1.66 18.51
N GLU A 62 -8.51 -2.57 18.74
CA GLU A 62 -8.29 -4.01 18.64
C GLU A 62 -8.09 -4.45 17.18
N ASP A 63 -8.88 -3.91 16.25
CA ASP A 63 -8.68 -4.16 14.82
C ASP A 63 -7.28 -3.73 14.36
N PHE A 64 -6.78 -2.58 14.84
CA PHE A 64 -5.43 -2.13 14.53
C PHE A 64 -4.32 -3.03 15.11
N ASN A 65 -4.63 -3.86 16.11
CA ASN A 65 -3.72 -4.86 16.67
C ASN A 65 -3.80 -6.22 15.96
N LYS A 66 -4.70 -6.39 14.97
CA LYS A 66 -4.68 -7.58 14.10
C LYS A 66 -3.39 -7.60 13.27
N THR A 67 -2.99 -8.81 12.89
CA THR A 67 -1.72 -9.04 12.17
C THR A 67 -1.94 -9.83 10.90
N TYR A 68 -1.00 -9.69 9.97
CA TYR A 68 -0.83 -10.61 8.86
C TYR A 68 0.61 -11.15 8.83
N TYR A 69 0.80 -12.34 8.29
CA TYR A 69 2.13 -12.92 8.13
C TYR A 69 2.79 -12.43 6.82
N HIS A 70 3.99 -11.85 6.92
CA HIS A 70 4.76 -11.38 5.78
C HIS A 70 5.90 -12.37 5.48
N SER A 71 5.64 -13.32 4.57
CA SER A 71 6.54 -14.45 4.28
C SER A 71 7.98 -14.03 3.93
N ASN A 72 8.22 -13.03 3.07
CA ASN A 72 9.60 -12.59 2.76
C ASN A 72 10.36 -11.99 3.96
N ARG A 73 9.64 -11.52 4.99
CA ARG A 73 10.25 -10.95 6.21
C ARG A 73 10.26 -11.94 7.36
N GLY A 74 9.64 -13.12 7.20
CA GLY A 74 9.53 -14.14 8.24
C GLY A 74 8.85 -13.67 9.52
N LYS A 75 7.94 -12.68 9.45
CA LYS A 75 7.33 -12.09 10.65
C LYS A 75 5.89 -11.63 10.44
N ASN A 76 5.16 -11.56 11.54
CA ASN A 76 3.85 -10.89 11.59
C ASN A 76 4.04 -9.38 11.54
N ILE A 77 3.12 -8.69 10.87
CA ILE A 77 3.05 -7.23 10.78
C ILE A 77 1.71 -6.79 11.36
N PHE A 78 1.73 -5.83 12.29
CA PHE A 78 0.50 -5.26 12.84
C PHE A 78 -0.13 -4.26 11.85
N LEU A 79 -1.46 -4.16 11.86
CA LEU A 79 -2.15 -3.19 11.01
C LEU A 79 -1.74 -1.75 11.32
N HIS A 80 -1.52 -1.37 12.58
CA HIS A 80 -1.04 -0.01 12.90
C HIS A 80 0.35 0.27 12.31
N GLU A 81 1.27 -0.71 12.32
CA GLU A 81 2.60 -0.57 11.69
C GLU A 81 2.48 -0.47 10.17
N HIS A 82 1.61 -1.28 9.57
CA HIS A 82 1.32 -1.25 8.14
C HIS A 82 0.81 0.13 7.71
N VAL A 83 -0.10 0.75 8.45
CA VAL A 83 -0.59 2.10 8.16
C VAL A 83 0.54 3.13 8.24
N GLY A 84 1.34 3.09 9.32
CA GLY A 84 2.49 3.99 9.47
C GLY A 84 3.50 3.85 8.34
N MET A 85 3.78 2.62 7.90
CA MET A 85 4.67 2.35 6.78
C MET A 85 4.15 2.96 5.47
N TYR A 86 2.85 2.87 5.17
CA TYR A 86 2.31 3.45 3.94
C TYR A 86 2.16 4.97 3.99
N ALA A 87 2.03 5.56 5.18
CA ALA A 87 2.15 7.01 5.34
C ALA A 87 3.57 7.47 4.97
N TRP A 88 4.60 6.83 5.54
CA TRP A 88 6.01 7.09 5.17
C TRP A 88 6.28 6.85 3.68
N HIS A 89 5.77 5.75 3.12
CA HIS A 89 5.96 5.38 1.71
C HIS A 89 5.49 6.47 0.76
N THR A 90 4.38 7.16 1.10
CA THR A 90 3.84 8.26 0.28
C THR A 90 4.81 9.43 0.23
N GLU A 91 5.25 9.90 1.41
CA GLU A 91 6.22 11.00 1.54
C GLU A 91 7.55 10.65 0.88
N HIS A 92 8.00 9.41 1.04
CA HIS A 92 9.23 8.90 0.46
C HIS A 92 9.22 8.99 -1.08
N HIS A 93 8.16 8.51 -1.74
CA HIS A 93 8.08 8.57 -3.19
C HIS A 93 7.81 9.98 -3.73
N LEU A 94 7.06 10.81 -3.00
CA LEU A 94 6.92 12.21 -3.35
C LEU A 94 8.27 12.93 -3.33
N ALA A 95 9.10 12.66 -2.31
CA ALA A 95 10.45 13.22 -2.23
C ALA A 95 11.33 12.77 -3.42
N HIS A 96 11.24 11.51 -3.86
CA HIS A 96 11.93 11.05 -5.07
C HIS A 96 11.52 11.82 -6.33
N ILE A 97 10.22 12.07 -6.52
CA ILE A 97 9.71 12.87 -7.66
C ILE A 97 10.26 14.30 -7.60
N GLU A 98 10.22 14.92 -6.43
CA GLU A 98 10.72 16.28 -6.25
C GLU A 98 12.24 16.39 -6.45
N ILE A 99 13.01 15.36 -6.10
CA ILE A 99 14.44 15.28 -6.42
C ILE A 99 14.63 15.18 -7.94
N ALA A 100 13.90 14.28 -8.61
CA ALA A 100 14.00 14.08 -10.06
C ALA A 100 13.67 15.36 -10.85
N LYS A 101 12.66 16.13 -10.41
CA LYS A 101 12.29 17.42 -11.02
C LYS A 101 13.37 18.51 -10.87
N LYS A 102 14.24 18.39 -9.87
CA LYS A 102 15.34 19.33 -9.61
C LYS A 102 16.65 18.89 -10.27
N ALA A 103 16.71 17.67 -10.79
CA ALA A 103 17.90 17.19 -11.48
C ALA A 103 18.10 18.01 -12.78
N PRO A 104 19.33 18.48 -13.04
CA PRO A 104 19.65 19.29 -14.22
C PRO A 104 19.57 18.52 -15.54
#